data_AF-A0A936R6C1-F1
#
_entry.id   AF-A0A936R6C1-F1
#
_cell.length_a   1.000
_cell.length_b   1.000
_cell.length_c   1.000
_cell.angle_alpha   90.00
_cell.angle_beta   90.00
_cell.angle_gamma   90.00
#
_symmetry.space_group_name_H-M   'P 1'
#
loop_
_entity.id
_entity.type
_entity.pdbx_description
1 polymer ?
#
loop_
_entity_poly.entity_id
_entity_poly.type
_entity_poly.pdbx_seq_one_letter_code
_entity_poly.pdbx_strand_id
1 'polypeptide(L)'
;MFRKFRTQPYYLLRYMLGWAIALGSITAWFWTSPGSAGAGWLMVLMVALIISTRFDAMLVAVIPAILLTPAPLTTLMWLVLLFPITWTLGVVGAVFIHNASHDQFRPRWLNPVIGELTGWFLRTNLLGWKLVHYYHHKHADDPERDPHCPGTMAFWRYANWMQSASMRYLDARHKEIHQLPAWYYGIAGVAALTGFALMPLSWFMLLGPTWFAAVWMPILCSGWWLFTVINYQTHPVGADGRNGPVDLTSRCWQRLVNRVGFGGLYHAAHHRNAQLFNPIPH
;
A
#
# COMPACT_ATOMS: atom_id res chain seq x y z
N MET A 1 -7.02 -8.08 15.03
CA MET A 1 -6.62 -6.64 15.02
C MET A 1 -7.82 -5.71 15.23
N PHE A 2 -8.91 -5.84 14.45
CA PHE A 2 -10.10 -4.96 14.55
C PHE A 2 -10.66 -4.77 15.97
N ARG A 3 -10.89 -5.86 16.71
CA ARG A 3 -11.34 -5.79 18.12
C ARG A 3 -10.42 -4.92 18.97
N LYS A 4 -9.09 -5.11 18.88
CA LYS A 4 -8.11 -4.32 19.65
C LYS A 4 -8.17 -2.84 19.25
N PHE A 5 -8.26 -2.52 17.96
CA PHE A 5 -8.42 -1.13 17.51
C PHE A 5 -9.69 -0.48 18.09
N ARG A 6 -10.80 -1.21 18.16
CA ARG A 6 -12.06 -0.68 18.70
C ARG A 6 -12.08 -0.56 20.24
N THR A 7 -11.47 -1.50 20.95
CA THR A 7 -11.64 -1.60 22.42
C THR A 7 -10.42 -1.16 23.23
N GLN A 8 -9.27 -0.93 22.59
CA GLN A 8 -8.03 -0.54 23.28
C GLN A 8 -7.53 0.81 22.76
N PRO A 9 -7.71 1.91 23.51
CA PRO A 9 -7.44 3.27 23.03
C PRO A 9 -6.00 3.47 22.55
N TYR A 10 -5.03 2.85 23.22
CA TYR A 10 -3.60 2.99 22.89
C TYR A 10 -3.08 1.92 21.92
N TYR A 11 -3.94 1.10 21.31
CA TYR A 11 -3.48 0.03 20.42
C TYR A 11 -2.86 0.57 19.12
N LEU A 12 -3.44 1.63 18.53
CA LEU A 12 -2.90 2.26 17.32
C LEU A 12 -1.47 2.76 17.55
N LEU A 13 -1.24 3.55 18.61
CA LEU A 13 0.10 4.04 18.94
C LEU A 13 1.10 2.91 19.18
N ARG A 14 0.75 1.91 20.00
CA ARG A 14 1.64 0.77 20.28
C ARG A 14 2.02 0.01 19.02
N TYR A 15 1.07 -0.16 18.10
CA TYR A 15 1.32 -0.79 16.82
C TYR A 15 2.28 0.04 15.95
N MET A 16 2.03 1.35 15.80
CA MET A 16 2.88 2.24 15.00
C MET A 16 4.30 2.35 15.59
N LEU A 17 4.43 2.39 16.92
CA LEU A 17 5.73 2.37 17.59
C LEU A 17 6.48 1.05 17.35
N GLY A 18 5.82 -0.10 17.56
CA GLY A 18 6.44 -1.40 17.33
C GLY A 18 6.91 -1.56 15.89
N TRP A 19 6.12 -1.07 14.93
CA TRP A 19 6.46 -1.08 13.52
C TRP A 19 7.64 -0.15 13.18
N ALA A 20 7.64 1.09 13.71
CA ALA A 20 8.74 2.02 13.54
C ALA A 20 10.05 1.50 14.17
N ILE A 21 9.97 0.87 15.35
CA ILE A 21 11.12 0.26 16.01
C ILE A 21 11.67 -0.90 15.16
N ALA A 22 10.81 -1.80 14.68
CA ALA A 22 11.25 -2.92 13.86
C ALA A 22 11.95 -2.47 12.57
N LEU A 23 11.34 -1.54 11.82
CA LEU A 23 11.96 -0.96 10.61
C LEU A 23 13.21 -0.16 10.93
N GLY A 24 13.24 0.52 12.07
CA GLY A 24 14.38 1.29 12.56
C GLY A 24 15.56 0.38 12.88
N SER A 25 15.32 -0.76 13.53
CA SER A 25 16.34 -1.78 13.80
C SER A 25 16.92 -2.37 12.51
N ILE A 26 16.08 -2.70 11.53
CA ILE A 26 16.55 -3.17 10.22
C ILE A 26 17.40 -2.09 9.54
N THR A 27 16.90 -0.86 9.50
CA THR A 27 17.59 0.26 8.86
C THR A 27 18.93 0.54 9.52
N ALA A 28 18.98 0.56 10.86
CA ALA A 28 20.20 0.79 11.62
C ALA A 28 21.23 -0.32 11.42
N TRP A 29 20.78 -1.58 11.32
CA TRP A 29 21.65 -2.73 11.09
C TRP A 29 22.40 -2.65 9.75
N PHE A 30 21.73 -2.16 8.70
CA PHE A 30 22.30 -2.03 7.36
C PHE A 30 22.74 -0.60 7.03
N TRP A 31 22.79 0.31 8.02
CA TRP A 31 23.00 1.73 7.75
C TRP A 31 24.38 2.00 7.16
N THR A 32 24.37 2.72 6.04
CA THR A 32 25.57 3.31 5.45
C THR A 32 25.30 4.78 5.17
N SER A 33 26.21 5.67 5.60
CA SER A 33 26.07 7.10 5.33
C SER A 33 26.14 7.39 3.82
N PRO A 34 25.35 8.32 3.28
CA PRO A 34 25.49 8.76 1.90
C PRO A 34 26.92 9.24 1.62
N GLY A 35 27.47 8.88 0.46
CA GLY A 35 28.85 9.23 0.09
C GLY A 35 29.09 10.72 -0.18
N SER A 36 28.04 11.53 -0.27
CA SER A 36 28.12 12.99 -0.44
C SER A 36 26.85 13.69 0.05
N ALA A 37 26.94 15.01 0.27
CA ALA A 37 25.77 15.83 0.62
C ALA A 37 24.69 15.80 -0.48
N GLY A 38 25.09 15.78 -1.75
CA GLY A 38 24.16 15.66 -2.89
C GLY A 38 23.39 14.34 -2.88
N ALA A 39 24.07 13.22 -2.60
CA ALA A 39 23.43 11.93 -2.41
C ALA A 39 22.49 11.93 -1.20
N GLY A 40 22.85 12.61 -0.12
CA GLY A 40 21.97 12.82 1.03
C GLY A 40 20.66 13.52 0.66
N TRP A 41 20.72 14.62 -0.08
CA TRP A 41 19.52 15.35 -0.53
C TRP A 41 18.65 14.56 -1.50
N LEU A 42 19.26 13.84 -2.44
CA LEU A 42 18.52 12.96 -3.35
C LEU A 42 17.80 11.84 -2.59
N MET A 43 18.43 11.27 -1.55
CA MET A 43 17.81 10.27 -0.69
C MET A 43 16.61 10.85 0.08
N VAL A 44 16.75 12.06 0.64
CA VAL A 44 15.63 12.76 1.31
C VAL A 44 14.48 13.02 0.33
N LEU A 45 14.78 13.54 -0.86
CA LEU A 45 13.77 13.78 -1.90
C LEU A 45 13.05 12.50 -2.31
N MET A 46 13.81 11.42 -2.56
CA MET A 46 13.26 10.11 -2.89
C MET A 46 12.31 9.61 -1.80
N VAL A 47 12.74 9.63 -0.53
CA VAL A 47 11.90 9.21 0.59
C VAL A 47 10.65 10.08 0.70
N ALA A 48 10.79 11.41 0.59
CA ALA A 48 9.67 12.35 0.65
C ALA A 48 8.62 12.08 -0.44
N LEU A 49 9.06 11.80 -1.67
CA LEU A 49 8.18 11.46 -2.79
C LEU A 49 7.47 10.11 -2.57
N ILE A 50 8.18 9.10 -2.05
CA ILE A 50 7.61 7.76 -1.76
C ILE A 50 6.57 7.83 -0.63
N ILE A 51 6.86 8.57 0.45
CA ILE A 51 5.92 8.69 1.58
C ILE A 51 4.80 9.68 1.30
N SER A 52 4.89 10.46 0.21
CA SER A 52 3.76 11.25 -0.25
C SER A 52 2.56 10.32 -0.45
N THR A 53 1.38 10.81 -0.11
CA THR A 53 0.15 10.01 -0.26
C THR A 53 -0.36 9.96 -1.70
N ARG A 54 0.45 10.46 -2.65
CA ARG A 54 0.11 10.60 -4.06
C ARG A 54 0.78 9.52 -4.89
N PHE A 55 0.03 8.93 -5.81
CA PHE A 55 0.55 7.90 -6.69
C PHE A 55 1.55 8.46 -7.73
N ASP A 56 1.30 9.65 -8.27
CA ASP A 56 2.21 10.26 -9.26
C ASP A 56 3.59 10.60 -8.70
N ALA A 57 3.64 11.16 -7.49
CA ALA A 57 4.91 11.45 -6.80
C ALA A 57 5.70 10.17 -6.52
N MET A 58 5.03 9.06 -6.19
CA MET A 58 5.67 7.76 -6.05
C MET A 58 6.27 7.25 -7.38
N LEU A 59 5.60 7.49 -8.51
CA LEU A 59 6.16 7.21 -9.84
C LEU A 59 7.39 8.09 -10.13
N VAL A 60 7.30 9.39 -9.81
CA VAL A 60 8.40 10.35 -9.97
C VAL A 60 9.61 9.97 -9.09
N ALA A 61 9.40 9.35 -7.93
CA ALA A 61 10.48 8.92 -7.04
C ALA A 61 11.45 7.91 -7.67
N VAL A 62 11.08 7.24 -8.76
CA VAL A 62 11.98 6.37 -9.53
C VAL A 62 13.18 7.15 -10.08
N ILE A 63 13.00 8.42 -10.45
CA ILE A 63 14.06 9.27 -11.00
C ILE A 63 15.19 9.49 -10.00
N PRO A 64 14.96 10.08 -8.80
CA PRO A 64 16.03 10.22 -7.82
C PRO A 64 16.58 8.87 -7.35
N ALA A 65 15.77 7.79 -7.32
CA ALA A 65 16.26 6.46 -7.00
C ALA A 65 17.32 5.97 -8.02
N ILE A 66 17.11 6.19 -9.33
CA ILE A 66 18.08 5.86 -10.39
C ILE A 66 19.32 6.76 -10.31
N LEU A 67 19.12 8.06 -10.06
CA LEU A 67 20.22 9.03 -9.96
C LEU A 67 21.11 8.82 -8.72
N LEU A 68 20.59 8.17 -7.67
CA LEU A 68 21.36 7.74 -6.50
C LEU A 68 22.29 6.55 -6.78
N THR A 69 22.15 5.89 -7.92
CA THR A 69 22.94 4.69 -8.23
C THR A 69 24.32 5.04 -8.79
N PRO A 70 25.36 4.21 -8.54
CA PRO A 70 26.68 4.43 -9.11
C PRO A 70 26.73 4.36 -10.64
N ALA A 71 25.78 3.64 -11.26
CA ALA A 71 25.69 3.45 -12.71
C ALA A 71 24.24 3.58 -13.20
N PRO A 72 23.70 4.81 -13.33
CA PRO A 72 22.29 5.06 -13.65
C PRO A 72 21.77 4.35 -14.91
N LEU A 73 22.58 4.29 -15.97
CA LEU A 73 22.20 3.63 -17.22
C LEU A 73 22.10 2.10 -17.04
N THR A 74 23.05 1.50 -16.33
CA THR A 74 23.03 0.08 -15.99
C THR A 74 21.83 -0.26 -15.11
N THR A 75 21.53 0.59 -14.12
CA THR A 75 20.33 0.47 -13.28
C THR A 75 19.06 0.53 -14.12
N LEU A 76 18.95 1.47 -15.06
CA LEU A 76 17.81 1.59 -15.95
C LEU A 76 17.63 0.34 -16.81
N MET A 77 18.72 -0.23 -17.33
CA MET A 77 18.70 -1.50 -18.05
C MET A 77 18.16 -2.62 -17.17
N TRP A 78 18.66 -2.76 -15.93
CA TRP A 78 18.15 -3.75 -14.99
C TRP A 78 16.67 -3.55 -14.64
N LEU A 79 16.24 -2.31 -14.45
CA LEU A 79 14.83 -1.97 -14.20
C LEU A 79 13.94 -2.48 -15.35
N VAL A 80 14.33 -2.22 -16.61
CA VAL A 80 13.57 -2.65 -17.79
C VAL A 80 13.58 -4.18 -17.91
N LEU A 81 14.74 -4.83 -17.78
CA LEU A 81 14.87 -6.28 -17.92
C LEU A 81 14.10 -7.04 -16.83
N LEU A 82 14.11 -6.53 -15.60
CA LEU A 82 13.44 -7.17 -14.46
C LEU A 82 11.97 -6.76 -14.31
N PHE A 83 11.49 -5.77 -15.08
CA PHE A 83 10.13 -5.26 -14.96
C PHE A 83 9.04 -6.33 -14.96
N PRO A 84 9.06 -7.36 -15.83
CA PRO A 84 8.02 -8.40 -15.80
C PRO A 84 7.97 -9.16 -14.47
N ILE A 85 9.13 -9.44 -13.88
CA ILE A 85 9.25 -10.17 -12.61
C ILE A 85 8.82 -9.26 -11.45
N THR A 86 9.33 -8.03 -11.41
CA THR A 86 9.05 -7.09 -10.33
C THR A 86 7.60 -6.59 -10.35
N TRP A 87 7.01 -6.42 -11.53
CA TRP A 87 5.57 -6.16 -11.68
C TRP A 87 4.73 -7.33 -11.16
N THR A 88 5.11 -8.57 -11.49
CA THR A 88 4.44 -9.78 -11.00
C THR A 88 4.49 -9.84 -9.48
N LEU A 89 5.66 -9.59 -8.88
CA LEU A 89 5.83 -9.57 -7.44
C LEU A 89 4.99 -8.48 -6.76
N GLY A 90 4.86 -7.28 -7.34
CA GLY A 90 3.99 -6.24 -6.79
C GLY A 90 2.51 -6.59 -6.87
N VAL A 91 2.04 -7.16 -7.98
CA VAL A 91 0.67 -7.67 -8.12
C VAL A 91 0.38 -8.77 -7.08
N VAL A 92 1.27 -9.75 -6.95
CA VAL A 92 1.13 -10.83 -5.96
C VAL A 92 1.16 -10.29 -4.55
N GLY A 93 2.07 -9.36 -4.25
CA GLY A 93 2.15 -8.70 -2.94
C GLY A 93 0.85 -7.99 -2.58
N ALA A 94 0.24 -7.29 -3.53
CA ALA A 94 -1.00 -6.55 -3.35
C ALA A 94 -2.18 -7.51 -3.08
N VAL A 95 -2.25 -8.61 -3.82
CA VAL A 95 -3.23 -9.67 -3.59
C VAL A 95 -3.02 -10.33 -2.23
N PHE A 96 -1.78 -10.55 -1.82
CA PHE A 96 -1.48 -11.24 -0.56
C PHE A 96 -1.84 -10.39 0.66
N ILE A 97 -1.52 -9.08 0.68
CA ILE A 97 -1.96 -8.25 1.80
C ILE A 97 -3.50 -8.12 1.85
N HIS A 98 -4.13 -8.01 0.68
CA HIS A 98 -5.59 -8.03 0.56
C HIS A 98 -6.20 -9.29 1.19
N ASN A 99 -5.74 -10.47 0.79
CA ASN A 99 -6.27 -11.74 1.30
C ASN A 99 -5.89 -11.98 2.78
N ALA A 100 -4.71 -11.54 3.22
CA ALA A 100 -4.31 -11.57 4.63
C ALA A 100 -5.21 -10.70 5.51
N SER A 101 -5.75 -9.61 4.97
CA SER A 101 -6.69 -8.75 5.69
C SER A 101 -8.01 -9.45 6.01
N HIS A 102 -8.41 -10.44 5.21
CA HIS A 102 -9.58 -11.29 5.43
C HIS A 102 -9.32 -12.57 6.23
N ASP A 103 -8.09 -12.77 6.74
CA ASP A 103 -7.69 -13.99 7.47
C ASP A 103 -7.80 -15.28 6.63
N GLN A 104 -7.59 -15.19 5.31
CA GLN A 104 -7.79 -16.30 4.36
C GLN A 104 -6.65 -17.31 4.30
N PHE A 105 -5.42 -16.93 4.67
CA PHE A 105 -4.29 -17.86 4.69
C PHE A 105 -4.42 -18.87 5.84
N ARG A 106 -4.01 -20.12 5.58
CA ARG A 106 -4.05 -21.23 6.54
C ARG A 106 -2.67 -21.85 6.71
N PRO A 107 -2.22 -22.11 7.95
CA PRO A 107 -2.89 -21.82 9.24
C PRO A 107 -3.06 -20.32 9.53
N ARG A 108 -4.05 -19.96 10.37
CA ARG A 108 -4.47 -18.55 10.57
C ARG A 108 -3.35 -17.59 11.02
N TRP A 109 -2.32 -18.10 11.69
CA TRP A 109 -1.17 -17.31 12.11
C TRP A 109 -0.31 -16.80 10.94
N LEU A 110 -0.46 -17.36 9.73
CA LEU A 110 0.22 -16.87 8.53
C LEU A 110 -0.28 -15.49 8.10
N ASN A 111 -1.54 -15.15 8.33
CA ASN A 111 -2.11 -13.87 7.89
C ASN A 111 -1.36 -12.64 8.42
N PRO A 112 -1.07 -12.52 9.74
CA PRO A 112 -0.25 -11.43 10.22
C PRO A 112 1.16 -11.44 9.62
N VAL A 113 1.80 -12.60 9.46
CA VAL A 113 3.16 -12.68 8.89
C VAL A 113 3.18 -12.22 7.43
N ILE A 114 2.31 -12.80 6.59
CA ILE A 114 2.19 -12.46 5.17
C ILE A 114 1.79 -11.00 5.02
N GLY A 115 0.81 -10.54 5.79
CA GLY A 115 0.30 -9.16 5.71
C GLY A 115 1.34 -8.11 6.12
N GLU A 116 2.16 -8.34 7.15
CA GLU A 116 3.24 -7.41 7.50
C GLU A 116 4.38 -7.45 6.49
N LEU A 117 4.78 -8.64 6.00
CA LEU A 117 5.81 -8.76 4.97
C LEU A 117 5.39 -8.04 3.69
N THR A 118 4.19 -8.34 3.19
CA THR A 118 3.61 -7.65 2.02
C THR A 118 3.37 -6.17 2.24
N GLY A 119 2.99 -5.76 3.45
CA GLY A 119 2.95 -4.36 3.84
C GLY A 119 4.31 -3.67 3.74
N TRP A 120 5.38 -4.35 4.18
CA TRP A 120 6.76 -3.88 4.09
C TRP A 120 7.24 -3.69 2.64
N PHE A 121 6.76 -4.50 1.69
CA PHE A 121 7.04 -4.29 0.27
C PHE A 121 6.24 -3.13 -0.33
N LEU A 122 5.00 -2.92 0.15
CA LEU A 122 4.01 -2.05 -0.49
C LEU A 122 3.74 -0.75 0.24
N ARG A 123 4.64 -0.31 1.13
CA ARG A 123 4.49 0.97 1.84
C ARG A 123 3.13 1.09 2.52
N THR A 124 2.82 0.06 3.31
CA THR A 124 1.64 0.00 4.18
C THR A 124 1.95 -0.91 5.38
N ASN A 125 1.00 -1.05 6.29
CA ASN A 125 1.07 -2.01 7.39
C ASN A 125 -0.26 -2.75 7.48
N LEU A 126 -0.25 -3.96 8.04
CA LEU A 126 -1.44 -4.80 8.04
C LEU A 126 -2.59 -4.17 8.84
N LEU A 127 -2.31 -3.48 9.94
CA LEU A 127 -3.37 -2.85 10.74
C LEU A 127 -4.13 -1.80 9.94
N GLY A 128 -3.42 -0.81 9.37
CA GLY A 128 -4.01 0.25 8.58
C GLY A 128 -4.75 -0.30 7.37
N TRP A 129 -4.11 -1.20 6.63
CA TRP A 129 -4.72 -1.87 5.48
C TRP A 129 -6.01 -2.60 5.85
N LYS A 130 -5.97 -3.46 6.87
CA LYS A 130 -7.12 -4.27 7.30
C LYS A 130 -8.28 -3.44 7.80
N LEU A 131 -8.02 -2.30 8.46
CA LEU A 131 -9.07 -1.41 8.93
C LEU A 131 -9.73 -0.66 7.77
N VAL A 132 -8.94 -0.06 6.88
CA VAL A 132 -9.45 0.63 5.69
C VAL A 132 -10.27 -0.33 4.85
N HIS A 133 -9.74 -1.52 4.59
CA HIS A 133 -10.40 -2.51 3.76
C HIS A 133 -11.69 -3.06 4.40
N TYR A 134 -11.71 -3.23 5.72
CA TYR A 134 -12.94 -3.56 6.45
C TYR A 134 -14.03 -2.49 6.27
N TYR A 135 -13.68 -1.22 6.41
CA TYR A 135 -14.66 -0.13 6.25
C TYR A 135 -15.13 0.02 4.80
N HIS A 136 -14.24 -0.18 3.83
CA HIS A 136 -14.61 -0.27 2.43
C HIS A 136 -15.64 -1.37 2.19
N HIS A 137 -15.41 -2.62 2.63
CA HIS A 137 -16.44 -3.66 2.47
C HIS A 137 -17.74 -3.37 3.21
N LYS A 138 -17.67 -2.77 4.40
CA LYS A 138 -18.86 -2.47 5.21
C LYS A 138 -19.72 -1.37 4.59
N HIS A 139 -19.09 -0.42 3.90
CA HIS A 139 -19.70 0.80 3.40
C HIS A 139 -19.36 1.02 1.92
N ALA A 140 -19.24 -0.07 1.16
CA ALA A 140 -18.74 0.00 -0.21
C ALA A 140 -19.58 0.99 -1.01
N ASP A 141 -18.91 1.87 -1.75
CA ASP A 141 -19.53 2.83 -2.65
C ASP A 141 -20.34 3.95 -1.96
N ASP A 142 -20.38 4.00 -0.62
CA ASP A 142 -20.94 5.12 0.15
C ASP A 142 -19.95 6.30 0.16
N PRO A 143 -20.28 7.47 -0.44
CA PRO A 143 -19.35 8.59 -0.56
C PRO A 143 -18.90 9.19 0.78
N GLU A 144 -19.66 8.99 1.86
CA GLU A 144 -19.35 9.52 3.19
C GLU A 144 -18.64 8.50 4.08
N ARG A 145 -18.94 7.22 3.88
CA ARG A 145 -18.52 6.15 4.82
C ARG A 145 -17.50 5.19 4.25
N ASP A 146 -17.34 5.10 2.94
CA ASP A 146 -16.24 4.38 2.32
C ASP A 146 -14.95 5.22 2.44
N PRO A 147 -13.86 4.68 3.02
CA PRO A 147 -12.59 5.40 3.10
C PRO A 147 -11.98 5.81 1.75
N HIS A 148 -12.42 5.20 0.64
CA HIS A 148 -11.91 5.50 -0.69
C HIS A 148 -12.92 5.23 -1.83
N CYS A 149 -14.19 5.62 -1.65
CA CYS A 149 -15.16 5.59 -2.75
C CYS A 149 -14.64 6.45 -3.93
N PRO A 150 -14.56 5.90 -5.16
CA PRO A 150 -14.10 6.66 -6.32
C PRO A 150 -15.11 7.71 -6.80
N GLY A 151 -16.41 7.49 -6.57
CA GLY A 151 -17.49 8.36 -7.01
C GLY A 151 -17.32 8.72 -8.50
N THR A 152 -17.43 10.01 -8.81
CA THR A 152 -17.29 10.55 -10.18
C THR A 152 -15.86 11.06 -10.49
N MET A 153 -14.86 10.74 -9.67
CA MET A 153 -13.51 11.27 -9.86
C MET A 153 -12.87 10.74 -11.15
N ALA A 154 -12.05 11.58 -11.79
CA ALA A 154 -11.13 11.12 -12.83
C ALA A 154 -10.02 10.24 -12.22
N PHE A 155 -9.53 9.26 -12.97
CA PHE A 155 -8.55 8.26 -12.51
C PHE A 155 -7.36 8.86 -11.74
N TRP A 156 -6.65 9.83 -12.33
CA TRP A 156 -5.46 10.42 -11.68
C TRP A 156 -5.78 11.23 -10.43
N ARG A 157 -6.94 11.88 -10.39
CA ARG A 157 -7.42 12.56 -9.18
C ARG A 157 -7.68 11.55 -8.07
N TYR A 158 -8.33 10.44 -8.40
CA TYR A 158 -8.57 9.34 -7.47
C TYR A 158 -7.27 8.71 -6.98
N ALA A 159 -6.37 8.34 -7.90
CA ALA A 159 -5.08 7.72 -7.60
C ALA A 159 -4.24 8.53 -6.60
N ASN A 160 -4.26 9.87 -6.74
CA ASN A 160 -3.52 10.78 -5.87
C ASN A 160 -4.26 11.14 -4.57
N TRP A 161 -5.54 10.79 -4.43
CA TRP A 161 -6.38 11.11 -3.29
C TRP A 161 -6.59 9.92 -2.36
N MET A 162 -6.79 8.73 -2.93
CA MET A 162 -7.26 7.48 -2.30
C MET A 162 -6.58 7.19 -0.96
N GLN A 163 -5.25 7.22 -0.92
CA GLN A 163 -4.52 6.90 0.30
C GLN A 163 -4.67 7.98 1.37
N SER A 164 -4.55 9.25 0.98
CA SER A 164 -4.72 10.38 1.92
C SER A 164 -6.10 10.36 2.55
N ALA A 165 -7.13 10.01 1.77
CA ALA A 165 -8.51 9.85 2.23
C ALA A 165 -8.64 8.70 3.23
N SER A 166 -8.08 7.54 2.89
CA SER A 166 -8.06 6.36 3.76
C SER A 166 -7.38 6.65 5.11
N MET A 167 -6.26 7.39 5.11
CA MET A 167 -5.55 7.78 6.34
C MET A 167 -6.37 8.75 7.20
N ARG A 168 -6.95 9.80 6.58
CA ARG A 168 -7.82 10.75 7.30
C ARG A 168 -9.05 10.06 7.88
N TYR A 169 -9.63 9.12 7.14
CA TYR A 169 -10.78 8.33 7.60
C TYR A 169 -10.43 7.52 8.85
N LEU A 170 -9.30 6.79 8.84
CA LEU A 170 -8.88 6.02 10.01
C LEU A 170 -8.59 6.89 11.24
N ASP A 171 -7.93 8.04 11.04
CA ASP A 171 -7.66 9.00 12.12
C ASP A 171 -8.97 9.54 12.72
N ALA A 172 -9.90 10.00 11.87
CA ALA A 172 -11.21 10.48 12.29
C ALA A 172 -12.00 9.39 13.03
N ARG A 173 -11.98 8.15 12.52
CA ARG A 173 -12.69 7.03 13.13
C ARG A 173 -12.09 6.64 14.48
N HIS A 174 -10.77 6.69 14.63
CA HIS A 174 -10.12 6.45 15.93
C HIS A 174 -10.49 7.55 16.94
N LYS A 175 -10.51 8.82 16.51
CA LYS A 175 -10.93 9.97 17.31
C LYS A 175 -12.37 9.84 17.79
N GLU A 176 -13.28 9.45 16.92
CA GLU A 176 -14.69 9.22 17.27
C GLU A 176 -14.85 8.13 18.34
N ILE A 177 -14.10 7.02 18.22
CA ILE A 177 -14.22 5.88 19.13
C ILE A 177 -13.62 6.18 20.51
N HIS A 178 -12.45 6.82 20.57
CA HIS A 178 -11.65 6.88 21.81
C HIS A 178 -11.49 8.28 22.41
N GLN A 179 -11.71 9.35 21.63
CA GLN A 179 -11.70 10.75 22.10
C GLN A 179 -10.46 11.14 22.91
N LEU A 180 -9.29 10.61 22.52
CA LEU A 180 -8.01 10.86 23.19
C LEU A 180 -7.52 12.32 22.99
N PRO A 181 -6.64 12.82 23.88
CA PRO A 181 -6.08 14.17 23.76
C PRO A 181 -5.20 14.35 22.52
N ALA A 182 -5.06 15.60 22.06
CA ALA A 182 -4.34 15.95 20.83
C ALA A 182 -2.88 15.44 20.79
N TRP A 183 -2.17 15.45 21.93
CA TRP A 183 -0.79 14.98 22.00
C TRP A 183 -0.67 13.50 21.60
N TYR A 184 -1.67 12.66 21.90
CA TYR A 184 -1.66 11.24 21.53
C TYR A 184 -1.61 11.09 20.01
N TYR A 185 -2.48 11.81 19.30
CA TYR A 185 -2.53 11.78 17.84
C TYR A 185 -1.27 12.39 17.21
N GLY A 186 -0.67 13.40 17.87
CA GLY A 186 0.65 13.92 17.48
C GLY A 186 1.72 12.82 17.51
N ILE A 187 1.86 12.12 18.63
CA ILE A 187 2.87 11.04 18.77
C ILE A 187 2.56 9.87 17.84
N ALA A 188 1.31 9.44 17.74
CA ALA A 188 0.92 8.34 16.85
C ALA A 188 1.18 8.69 15.37
N GLY A 189 0.90 9.93 14.97
CA GLY A 189 1.19 10.45 13.64
C GLY A 189 2.69 10.48 13.33
N VAL A 190 3.51 10.96 14.28
CA VAL A 190 4.98 10.92 14.14
C VAL A 190 5.47 9.48 14.02
N ALA A 191 5.03 8.57 14.90
CA ALA A 191 5.42 7.16 14.84
C ALA A 191 5.05 6.51 13.50
N ALA A 192 3.84 6.79 12.99
CA ALA A 192 3.40 6.32 11.68
C ALA A 192 4.27 6.88 10.56
N LEU A 193 4.49 8.20 10.53
CA LEU A 193 5.33 8.86 9.53
C LEU A 193 6.76 8.33 9.54
N THR A 194 7.35 8.15 10.73
CA THR A 194 8.67 7.56 10.92
C THR A 194 8.71 6.15 10.34
N GLY A 195 7.75 5.28 10.67
CA GLY A 195 7.71 3.93 10.08
C GLY A 195 7.55 3.95 8.55
N PHE A 196 6.71 4.85 8.01
CA PHE A 196 6.56 5.00 6.56
C PHE A 196 7.83 5.48 5.87
N ALA A 197 8.63 6.34 6.52
CA ALA A 197 9.92 6.81 6.00
C ALA A 197 11.03 5.77 6.14
N LEU A 198 11.03 5.02 7.25
CA LEU A 198 11.97 3.93 7.49
C LEU A 198 11.76 2.75 6.53
N MET A 199 10.57 2.59 5.96
CA MET A 199 10.32 1.52 5.00
C MET A 199 11.16 1.62 3.71
N PRO A 200 11.04 2.67 2.88
CA PRO A 200 11.90 2.81 1.70
C PRO A 200 13.37 2.86 2.10
N LEU A 201 13.70 3.44 3.25
CA LEU A 201 15.08 3.50 3.73
C LEU A 201 15.64 2.12 4.08
N SER A 202 14.87 1.26 4.75
CA SER A 202 15.27 -0.11 5.07
C SER A 202 15.53 -0.93 3.81
N TRP A 203 14.70 -0.76 2.77
CA TRP A 203 14.92 -1.40 1.47
C TRP A 203 16.13 -0.86 0.74
N PHE A 204 16.34 0.46 0.79
CA PHE A 204 17.50 1.11 0.18
C PHE A 204 18.80 0.59 0.82
N MET A 205 18.83 0.45 2.14
CA MET A 205 19.98 -0.07 2.88
C MET A 205 20.20 -1.58 2.64
N LEU A 206 19.12 -2.37 2.60
CA LEU A 206 19.21 -3.81 2.40
C LEU A 206 19.68 -4.19 0.99
N LEU A 207 19.18 -3.51 -0.04
CA LEU A 207 19.43 -3.83 -1.45
C LEU A 207 20.59 -3.04 -2.05
N GLY A 208 20.96 -1.92 -1.43
CA GLY A 208 21.78 -0.90 -2.06
C GLY A 208 21.03 -0.14 -3.16
N PRO A 209 21.59 0.97 -3.66
CA PRO A 209 20.87 1.91 -4.53
C PRO A 209 20.44 1.29 -5.87
N THR A 210 21.27 0.42 -6.46
CA THR A 210 20.98 -0.21 -7.77
C THR A 210 19.77 -1.12 -7.70
N TRP A 211 19.77 -2.07 -6.76
CA TRP A 211 18.69 -3.04 -6.63
C TRP A 211 17.44 -2.43 -5.98
N PHE A 212 17.59 -1.43 -5.12
CA PHE A 212 16.44 -0.64 -4.65
C PHE A 212 15.67 -0.02 -5.83
N ALA A 213 16.36 0.66 -6.73
CA ALA A 213 15.75 1.31 -7.89
C ALA A 213 15.24 0.29 -8.93
N ALA A 214 15.98 -0.78 -9.21
CA ALA A 214 15.63 -1.75 -10.26
C ALA A 214 14.61 -2.82 -9.81
N VAL A 215 14.51 -3.10 -8.50
CA VAL A 215 13.68 -4.20 -7.97
C VAL A 215 12.55 -3.66 -7.09
N TRP A 216 12.87 -2.97 -6.00
CA TRP A 216 11.86 -2.58 -5.02
C TRP A 216 10.91 -1.49 -5.54
N MET A 217 11.44 -0.49 -6.24
CA MET A 217 10.61 0.60 -6.79
C MET A 217 9.53 0.09 -7.78
N PRO A 218 9.83 -0.78 -8.76
CA PRO A 218 8.80 -1.37 -9.61
C PRO A 218 7.79 -2.25 -8.86
N ILE A 219 8.21 -3.00 -7.83
CA ILE A 219 7.29 -3.78 -6.95
C ILE A 219 6.30 -2.84 -6.27
N LEU A 220 6.81 -1.77 -5.66
CA LEU A 220 5.99 -0.75 -4.99
C LEU A 220 4.98 -0.12 -5.96
N CYS A 221 5.46 0.35 -7.13
CA CYS A 221 4.64 1.02 -8.12
C CYS A 221 3.56 0.10 -8.69
N SER A 222 3.87 -1.15 -8.99
CA SER A 222 2.91 -2.12 -9.54
C SER A 222 1.87 -2.57 -8.51
N GLY A 223 2.25 -2.76 -7.24
CA GLY A 223 1.28 -3.08 -6.18
C GLY A 223 0.29 -1.93 -5.93
N TRP A 224 0.78 -0.70 -5.84
CA TRP A 224 -0.11 0.47 -5.72
C TRP A 224 -0.94 0.74 -6.96
N TRP A 225 -0.38 0.51 -8.16
CA TRP A 225 -1.14 0.54 -9.39
C TRP A 225 -2.33 -0.42 -9.31
N LEU A 226 -2.12 -1.66 -8.85
CA LEU A 226 -3.21 -2.62 -8.68
C LEU A 226 -4.24 -2.12 -7.66
N PHE A 227 -3.82 -1.59 -6.52
CA PHE A 227 -4.74 -1.00 -5.54
C PHE A 227 -5.57 0.15 -6.11
N THR A 228 -4.97 1.01 -6.92
CA THR A 228 -5.72 2.09 -7.57
C THR A 228 -6.67 1.52 -8.63
N VAL A 229 -6.21 0.58 -9.45
CA VAL A 229 -7.01 0.01 -10.55
C VAL A 229 -8.19 -0.77 -10.03
N ILE A 230 -8.01 -1.62 -9.00
CA ILE A 230 -9.10 -2.38 -8.41
C ILE A 230 -10.13 -1.40 -7.84
N ASN A 231 -9.76 -0.54 -6.89
CA ASN A 231 -10.73 0.33 -6.23
C ASN A 231 -11.34 1.42 -7.15
N TYR A 232 -10.74 1.71 -8.30
CA TYR A 232 -11.31 2.64 -9.29
C TYR A 232 -12.14 1.93 -10.36
N GLN A 233 -11.52 1.01 -11.12
CA GLN A 233 -12.14 0.43 -12.31
C GLN A 233 -13.16 -0.64 -11.98
N THR A 234 -13.05 -1.28 -10.81
CA THR A 234 -14.06 -2.27 -10.38
C THR A 234 -15.21 -1.62 -9.64
N HIS A 235 -15.24 -0.30 -9.46
CA HIS A 235 -16.33 0.44 -8.81
C HIS A 235 -16.86 1.56 -9.73
N PRO A 236 -17.31 1.24 -10.97
CA PRO A 236 -17.84 2.23 -11.88
C PRO A 236 -19.12 2.87 -11.31
N VAL A 237 -19.35 4.13 -11.69
CA VAL A 237 -20.65 4.79 -11.47
C VAL A 237 -21.67 4.14 -12.40
N GLY A 238 -22.72 3.55 -11.83
CA GLY A 238 -23.85 2.98 -12.54
C GLY A 238 -24.73 4.03 -13.21
N ALA A 239 -25.65 3.58 -14.07
CA ALA A 239 -26.58 4.45 -14.79
C ALA A 239 -27.57 5.19 -13.86
N ASP A 240 -27.80 4.66 -12.67
CA ASP A 240 -28.57 5.27 -11.58
C ASP A 240 -27.75 6.26 -10.75
N GLY A 241 -26.50 6.52 -11.13
CA GLY A 241 -25.57 7.39 -10.43
C GLY A 241 -24.94 6.76 -9.19
N ARG A 242 -25.17 5.47 -8.90
CA ARG A 242 -24.60 4.77 -7.76
C ARG A 242 -23.41 3.91 -8.18
N ASN A 243 -22.34 3.90 -7.40
CA ASN A 243 -21.22 3.00 -7.65
C ASN A 243 -21.59 1.57 -7.19
N GLY A 244 -21.05 0.56 -7.86
CA GLY A 244 -21.22 -0.83 -7.47
C GLY A 244 -20.07 -1.70 -7.98
N PRO A 245 -19.67 -2.74 -7.23
CA PRO A 245 -18.53 -3.55 -7.60
C PRO A 245 -18.83 -4.38 -8.86
N VAL A 246 -17.87 -4.43 -9.79
CA VAL A 246 -17.92 -5.23 -11.03
C VAL A 246 -16.67 -6.11 -11.18
N ASP A 247 -16.81 -7.23 -11.88
CA ASP A 247 -15.68 -8.09 -12.24
C ASP A 247 -15.06 -7.65 -13.57
N LEU A 248 -13.73 -7.52 -13.65
CA LEU A 248 -13.04 -7.09 -14.87
C LEU A 248 -12.31 -8.26 -15.55
N THR A 249 -12.80 -8.68 -16.72
CA THR A 249 -12.29 -9.88 -17.42
C THR A 249 -12.12 -9.71 -18.94
N SER A 250 -12.64 -8.62 -19.51
CA SER A 250 -12.82 -8.46 -20.96
C SER A 250 -11.54 -8.10 -21.70
N ARG A 251 -10.61 -7.37 -21.09
CA ARG A 251 -9.38 -6.89 -21.74
C ARG A 251 -8.20 -7.84 -21.52
N CYS A 252 -7.26 -7.88 -22.49
CA CYS A 252 -6.06 -8.74 -22.39
C CYS A 252 -5.25 -8.50 -21.11
N TRP A 253 -5.03 -7.23 -20.74
CA TRP A 253 -4.31 -6.90 -19.53
C TRP A 253 -5.08 -7.31 -18.26
N GLN A 254 -6.42 -7.24 -18.26
CA GLN A 254 -7.25 -7.69 -17.14
C GLN A 254 -7.10 -9.20 -16.94
N ARG A 255 -7.12 -9.97 -18.04
CA ARG A 255 -6.85 -11.42 -17.99
C ARG A 255 -5.44 -11.73 -17.47
N LEU A 256 -4.44 -10.96 -17.89
CA LEU A 256 -3.07 -11.13 -17.38
C LEU A 256 -3.00 -10.85 -15.87
N VAL A 257 -3.58 -9.74 -15.40
CA VAL A 257 -3.63 -9.40 -13.97
C VAL A 257 -4.40 -10.46 -13.19
N ASN A 258 -5.54 -10.94 -13.69
CA ASN A 258 -6.27 -12.03 -13.04
C ASN A 258 -5.47 -13.32 -13.01
N ARG A 259 -4.70 -13.63 -14.05
CA ARG A 259 -3.84 -14.83 -14.04
C ARG A 259 -2.72 -14.73 -13.01
N VAL A 260 -2.04 -13.59 -12.94
CA VAL A 260 -0.91 -13.36 -12.03
C VAL A 260 -1.38 -13.14 -10.60
N GLY A 261 -2.42 -12.32 -10.43
CA GLY A 261 -3.01 -11.96 -9.15
C GLY A 261 -4.11 -12.91 -8.68
N PHE A 262 -4.17 -14.13 -9.22
CA PHE A 262 -5.12 -15.17 -8.81
C PHE A 262 -6.59 -14.70 -8.78
N GLY A 263 -7.05 -13.95 -9.79
CA GLY A 263 -8.40 -13.42 -9.85
C GLY A 263 -8.61 -12.10 -9.11
N GLY A 264 -7.55 -11.34 -8.83
CA GLY A 264 -7.63 -10.09 -8.07
C GLY A 264 -8.58 -9.02 -8.63
N LEU A 265 -9.02 -9.10 -9.89
CA LEU A 265 -10.02 -8.19 -10.46
C LEU A 265 -11.44 -8.81 -10.52
N TYR A 266 -11.66 -9.99 -9.95
CA TYR A 266 -12.99 -10.57 -9.69
C TYR A 266 -13.61 -9.92 -8.44
N HIS A 267 -13.72 -8.60 -8.47
CA HIS A 267 -14.01 -7.80 -7.29
C HIS A 267 -15.47 -7.86 -6.85
N ALA A 268 -16.43 -7.97 -7.77
CA ALA A 268 -17.84 -8.16 -7.41
C ALA A 268 -18.05 -9.53 -6.76
N ALA A 269 -17.40 -10.57 -7.30
CA ALA A 269 -17.40 -11.89 -6.66
C ALA A 269 -16.79 -11.83 -5.25
N HIS A 270 -15.69 -11.10 -5.09
CA HIS A 270 -15.06 -10.87 -3.79
C HIS A 270 -15.97 -10.12 -2.80
N HIS A 271 -16.62 -9.03 -3.21
CA HIS A 271 -17.56 -8.30 -2.34
C HIS A 271 -18.74 -9.16 -1.89
N ARG A 272 -19.23 -10.08 -2.74
CA ARG A 272 -20.28 -11.05 -2.37
C ARG A 272 -19.81 -12.04 -1.31
N ASN A 273 -18.56 -12.50 -1.38
CA ASN A 273 -18.00 -13.43 -0.39
C ASN A 273 -16.50 -13.20 -0.14
N ALA A 274 -16.20 -12.21 0.70
CA ALA A 274 -14.85 -11.84 1.09
C ALA A 274 -14.14 -12.90 1.96
N GLN A 275 -14.77 -14.04 2.28
CA GLN A 275 -14.12 -15.14 2.99
C GLN A 275 -13.39 -16.10 2.04
N LEU A 276 -13.62 -15.99 0.73
CA LEU A 276 -12.97 -16.82 -0.29
C LEU A 276 -11.76 -16.12 -0.90
N PHE A 277 -10.68 -16.87 -1.11
CA PHE A 277 -9.48 -16.35 -1.75
C PHE A 277 -9.77 -16.06 -3.23
N ASN A 278 -10.01 -14.80 -3.56
CA ASN A 278 -10.31 -14.29 -4.91
C ASN A 278 -11.28 -15.19 -5.72
N PRO A 279 -12.55 -15.29 -5.32
CA PRO A 279 -13.51 -16.20 -5.94
C PRO A 279 -13.76 -15.85 -7.42
N ILE A 280 -13.93 -16.88 -8.25
CA ILE A 280 -14.28 -16.72 -9.66
C ILE A 280 -15.77 -16.30 -9.76
N PRO A 281 -16.15 -15.40 -10.69
CA PRO A 281 -17.54 -15.07 -10.94
C PRO A 281 -18.32 -16.29 -11.47
N HIS A 282 -19.53 -16.50 -10.94
CA HIS A 282 -20.47 -17.53 -11.42
C HIS A 282 -21.49 -16.94 -12.40
#